data_AF-A0A834N103-F1
#
_entry.id   AF-A0A834N103-F1
#
_cell.length_a   1.000
_cell.length_b   1.000
_cell.length_c   1.000
_cell.angle_alpha   90.00
_cell.angle_beta   90.00
_cell.angle_gamma   90.00
#
_symmetry.space_group_name_H-M   'P 1'
#
loop_
_entity.id
_entity.type
_entity.pdbx_description
1 polymer ?
#
loop_
_entity_poly.entity_id
_entity_poly.type
_entity_poly.pdbx_seq_one_letter_code
_entity_poly.pdbx_strand_id
1 'polypeptide(L)'
;MARGFSESSEFVTKRMCFSFLFSVGFLCLLCGFLLGRFASERSIEFRAERKRLEFAGNGLEHTEHLRQFLLEKLAETTTYETSRTTSIVKEVETLKIGEALSDLPIFHRVIKNGSFVVATSPGSREPDRFVVLSASGNGIGIALELVKVLNQIRTEYNWKSRRTLIFCLFLGSLDICPTMMSNFIRHKIVAYIALYDDNLQGNGNFISAGSDVIQSIIFQEVTIIRNLNSPQNHNVFDLNNEAYRDVLFPRLALDIPHVVFSFMKKNNSVNNESENNESFKLRRIPLTQLVGDTIWRLSESLVFHWNTKYFNDTIIDVLETINISKFLDIKDDIKKTVEQLMSSVQILNQRIDATDGSKSLDTRILNDILMDLDRSLLCPDKYFRSKTDLASFHILSEQSSDMLSYLTELQKCYNTAVQLLQE
;
A
#
# COMPACT_ATOMS: atom_id res chain seq x y z
N MET A 1 -50.04 63.60 62.49
CA MET A 1 -50.46 62.55 61.53
C MET A 1 -50.56 63.18 60.15
N ALA A 2 -49.66 62.82 59.24
CA ALA A 2 -49.84 63.02 57.80
C ALA A 2 -49.02 61.93 57.10
N ARG A 3 -49.71 60.84 56.72
CA ARG A 3 -49.23 59.76 55.86
C ARG A 3 -49.72 60.03 54.43
N GLY A 4 -48.90 59.69 53.43
CA GLY A 4 -49.21 59.78 51.99
C GLY A 4 -48.75 61.12 51.42
N PHE A 5 -47.76 61.22 50.53
CA PHE A 5 -47.80 60.71 49.15
C PHE A 5 -46.39 60.45 48.55
N SER A 6 -45.31 60.42 49.35
CA SER A 6 -43.93 60.27 48.83
C SER A 6 -43.37 58.84 48.81
N GLU A 7 -44.02 57.87 49.48
CA GLU A 7 -43.54 56.48 49.50
C GLU A 7 -43.83 55.71 48.19
N SER A 8 -44.79 56.17 47.38
CA SER A 8 -45.22 55.47 46.17
C SER A 8 -44.24 55.60 45.00
N SER A 9 -43.47 56.68 44.88
CA SER A 9 -42.52 56.87 43.78
C SER A 9 -41.24 56.05 43.96
N GLU A 10 -40.67 56.00 45.17
CA GLU A 10 -39.44 55.26 45.46
C GLU A 10 -39.61 53.75 45.31
N PHE A 11 -40.75 53.22 45.74
CA PHE A 11 -41.11 51.81 45.54
C PHE A 11 -41.24 51.45 44.05
N VAL A 12 -41.76 52.36 43.23
CA VAL A 12 -41.89 52.17 41.78
C VAL A 12 -40.51 52.21 41.10
N THR A 13 -39.61 53.13 41.49
CA THR A 13 -38.26 53.22 40.90
C THR A 13 -37.40 52.00 41.26
N LYS A 14 -37.46 51.52 42.51
CA LYS A 14 -36.74 50.30 42.93
C LYS A 14 -37.23 49.07 42.18
N ARG A 15 -38.56 48.90 42.02
CA ARG A 15 -39.14 47.79 41.24
C ARG A 15 -38.76 47.87 39.76
N MET A 16 -38.79 49.06 39.15
CA MET A 16 -38.34 49.22 37.76
C MET A 16 -36.86 48.90 37.57
N CYS A 17 -36.00 49.27 38.52
CA CYS A 17 -34.58 48.95 38.48
C CYS A 17 -34.30 47.45 38.58
N PHE A 18 -34.98 46.75 39.50
CA PHE A 18 -34.89 45.28 39.58
C PHE A 18 -35.42 44.61 38.31
N SER A 19 -36.58 45.03 37.81
CA SER A 19 -37.12 44.48 36.56
C SER A 19 -36.19 44.71 35.37
N PHE A 20 -35.53 45.87 35.28
CA PHE A 20 -34.55 46.16 34.23
C PHE A 20 -33.30 45.27 34.35
N LEU A 21 -32.73 45.14 35.55
CA LEU A 21 -31.58 44.24 35.78
C LEU A 21 -31.93 42.78 35.50
N PHE A 22 -33.12 42.31 35.88
CA PHE A 22 -33.60 40.98 35.52
C PHE A 22 -33.80 40.82 34.01
N SER A 23 -34.27 41.85 33.31
CA SER A 23 -34.46 41.81 31.85
C SER A 23 -33.12 41.77 31.12
N VAL A 24 -32.15 42.57 31.54
CA VAL A 24 -30.78 42.55 31.00
C VAL A 24 -30.11 41.23 31.32
N GLY A 25 -30.21 40.73 32.56
CA GLY A 25 -29.67 39.44 32.95
C GLY A 25 -30.28 38.28 32.15
N PHE A 26 -31.60 38.31 31.93
CA PHE A 26 -32.29 37.34 31.08
C PHE A 26 -31.83 37.42 29.63
N LEU A 27 -31.69 38.62 29.07
CA LEU A 27 -31.15 38.80 27.71
C LEU A 27 -29.71 38.30 27.59
N CYS A 28 -28.84 38.57 28.57
CA CYS A 28 -27.48 38.05 28.59
C CYS A 28 -27.46 36.51 28.67
N LEU A 29 -28.33 35.89 29.49
CA LEU A 29 -28.46 34.44 29.56
C LEU A 29 -28.98 33.85 28.24
N LEU A 30 -29.98 34.48 27.62
CA LEU A 30 -30.52 34.05 26.34
C LEU A 30 -29.47 34.16 25.22
N CYS A 31 -28.78 35.30 25.12
CA CYS A 31 -27.71 35.51 24.15
C CYS A 31 -26.54 34.54 24.38
N GLY A 32 -26.13 34.31 25.64
CA GLY A 32 -25.10 33.35 25.99
C GLY A 32 -25.49 31.91 25.62
N PHE A 33 -26.74 31.53 25.87
CA PHE A 33 -27.28 30.23 25.48
C PHE A 33 -27.31 30.05 23.96
N LEU A 34 -27.83 31.04 23.21
CA LEU A 34 -27.90 31.00 21.75
C LEU A 34 -26.51 30.99 21.11
N LEU A 35 -25.57 31.79 21.63
CA LEU A 35 -24.19 31.82 21.15
C LEU A 35 -23.47 30.50 21.45
N GLY A 36 -23.65 29.95 22.65
CA GLY A 36 -23.09 28.64 23.03
C GLY A 36 -23.65 27.51 22.17
N ARG A 37 -24.96 27.53 21.88
CA ARG A 37 -25.61 26.58 20.97
C ARG A 37 -25.07 26.71 19.55
N PHE A 38 -24.99 27.91 19.01
CA PHE A 38 -24.45 28.16 17.67
C PHE A 38 -22.99 27.71 17.54
N ALA A 39 -22.15 28.05 18.51
CA ALA A 39 -20.74 27.63 18.53
C ALA A 39 -20.62 26.10 18.63
N SER A 40 -21.46 25.45 19.45
CA SER A 40 -21.49 23.99 19.57
C SER A 40 -21.95 23.32 18.27
N GLU A 41 -23.10 23.71 17.71
CA GLU A 41 -23.65 23.17 16.46
C GLU A 41 -22.65 23.34 15.31
N ARG A 42 -22.08 24.54 15.14
CA ARG A 42 -21.10 24.82 14.10
C ARG A 42 -19.80 24.03 14.29
N SER A 43 -19.36 23.81 15.53
CA SER A 43 -18.18 22.97 15.80
C SER A 43 -18.43 21.50 15.49
N ILE A 44 -19.66 21.01 15.69
CA ILE A 44 -20.07 19.64 15.35
C ILE A 44 -20.13 19.50 13.82
N GLU A 45 -20.71 20.48 13.13
CA GLU A 45 -20.81 20.51 11.67
C GLU A 45 -19.43 20.52 11.01
N PHE A 46 -18.52 21.41 11.43
CA PHE A 46 -17.15 21.42 10.90
C PHE A 46 -16.38 20.11 11.18
N ARG A 47 -16.62 19.46 12.32
CA ARG A 47 -16.03 18.14 12.60
C ARG A 47 -16.61 17.07 11.70
N ALA A 48 -17.90 17.11 11.41
CA ALA A 48 -18.55 16.17 10.51
C ALA A 48 -18.07 16.35 9.06
N GLU A 49 -17.96 17.58 8.59
CA GLU A 49 -17.43 17.92 7.26
C GLU A 49 -15.96 17.50 7.13
N ARG A 50 -15.12 17.83 8.11
CA ARG A 50 -13.72 17.39 8.13
C ARG A 50 -13.60 15.87 8.08
N LYS A 51 -14.43 15.14 8.82
CA LYS A 51 -14.47 13.67 8.75
C LYS A 51 -14.89 13.18 7.36
N ARG A 52 -15.92 13.79 6.76
CA ARG A 52 -16.36 13.42 5.41
C ARG A 52 -15.24 13.58 4.39
N LEU A 53 -14.51 14.70 4.43
CA LEU A 53 -13.36 14.94 3.57
C LEU A 53 -12.22 13.94 3.83
N GLU A 54 -11.93 13.64 5.10
CA GLU A 54 -10.88 12.67 5.48
C GLU A 54 -11.15 11.26 4.95
N PHE A 55 -12.41 10.86 4.81
CA PHE A 55 -12.78 9.51 4.35
C PHE A 55 -13.20 9.45 2.87
N ALA A 56 -13.32 10.58 2.19
CA ALA A 56 -13.71 10.64 0.78
C ALA A 56 -12.69 9.91 -0.12
N GLY A 57 -13.19 9.29 -1.19
CA GLY A 57 -12.38 8.48 -2.10
C GLY A 57 -11.48 7.46 -1.41
N ASN A 58 -12.02 6.71 -0.44
CA ASN A 58 -11.27 5.72 0.33
C ASN A 58 -10.08 6.32 1.12
N GLY A 59 -10.26 7.57 1.58
CA GLY A 59 -9.24 8.36 2.28
C GLY A 59 -8.20 9.02 1.38
N LEU A 60 -8.23 8.75 0.07
CA LEU A 60 -7.21 9.21 -0.87
C LEU A 60 -7.47 10.63 -1.39
N GLU A 61 -8.74 11.03 -1.55
CA GLU A 61 -9.09 12.32 -2.16
C GLU A 61 -8.48 13.51 -1.40
N HIS A 62 -8.49 13.49 -0.07
CA HIS A 62 -7.94 14.59 0.73
C HIS A 62 -6.42 14.73 0.59
N THR A 63 -5.73 13.63 0.27
CA THR A 63 -4.28 13.52 0.09
C THR A 63 -3.83 13.61 -1.36
N GLU A 64 -4.75 13.73 -2.32
CA GLU A 64 -4.43 13.66 -3.74
C GLU A 64 -3.45 14.74 -4.18
N HIS A 65 -3.56 15.95 -3.64
CA HIS A 65 -2.59 17.03 -3.90
C HIS A 65 -1.17 16.69 -3.40
N LEU A 66 -1.03 15.99 -2.27
CA LEU A 66 0.26 15.54 -1.75
C LEU A 66 0.81 14.37 -2.57
N ARG A 67 -0.06 13.47 -3.04
CA ARG A 67 0.30 12.40 -3.97
C ARG A 67 0.84 12.98 -5.29
N GLN A 68 0.19 13.99 -5.85
CA GLN A 68 0.68 14.65 -7.07
C GLN A 68 2.04 15.32 -6.83
N PHE A 69 2.19 16.02 -5.70
CA PHE A 69 3.47 16.59 -5.30
C PHE A 69 4.58 15.53 -5.15
N LEU A 70 4.26 14.38 -4.54
CA LEU A 70 5.18 13.23 -4.45
C LEU A 70 5.64 12.82 -5.86
N LEU A 71 4.70 12.58 -6.78
CA LEU A 71 5.02 12.10 -8.13
C LEU A 71 5.84 13.11 -8.95
N GLU A 72 5.55 14.40 -8.79
CA GLU A 72 6.30 15.51 -9.40
C GLU A 72 7.74 15.55 -8.88
N LYS A 73 7.94 15.51 -7.55
CA LYS A 73 9.28 15.51 -6.95
C LYS A 73 10.09 14.25 -7.27
N LEU A 74 9.43 13.11 -7.40
CA LEU A 74 10.06 11.87 -7.86
C LEU A 74 10.40 11.90 -9.36
N ALA A 75 9.82 12.82 -10.15
CA ALA A 75 10.21 13.05 -11.54
C ALA A 75 11.46 13.93 -11.65
N GLU A 76 11.63 14.89 -10.74
CA GLU A 76 12.73 15.86 -10.72
C GLU A 76 14.05 15.31 -10.16
N THR A 77 14.03 14.12 -9.56
CA THR A 77 15.15 13.63 -8.74
C THR A 77 16.35 13.24 -9.58
N THR A 78 17.52 13.81 -9.23
CA THR A 78 18.81 13.50 -9.85
C THR A 78 19.69 12.70 -8.88
N THR A 79 19.83 11.41 -9.22
CA THR A 79 20.74 10.36 -8.72
C THR A 79 21.46 10.49 -7.36
N TYR A 80 21.17 9.52 -6.47
CA TYR A 80 22.16 8.80 -5.65
C TYR A 80 22.73 7.61 -6.47
N GLU A 81 24.05 7.53 -6.64
CA GLU A 81 24.76 6.38 -7.23
C GLU A 81 25.21 5.42 -6.12
N THR A 82 24.60 4.23 -6.06
CA THR A 82 25.12 3.13 -5.25
C THR A 82 26.14 2.36 -6.07
N SER A 83 27.42 2.42 -5.67
CA SER A 83 28.48 1.61 -6.28
C SER A 83 28.36 0.15 -5.81
N ARG A 84 28.62 -0.82 -6.69
CA ARG A 84 28.78 -2.23 -6.28
C ARG A 84 30.10 -2.37 -5.55
N THR A 85 30.08 -2.73 -4.27
CA THR A 85 31.29 -2.64 -3.44
C THR A 85 31.60 -3.89 -2.60
N THR A 86 32.87 -4.04 -2.25
CA THR A 86 33.46 -5.16 -1.50
C THR A 86 33.02 -5.17 -0.03
N SER A 87 33.22 -6.27 0.70
CA SER A 87 32.71 -6.45 2.07
C SER A 87 33.10 -5.35 3.07
N ILE A 88 34.33 -4.84 3.02
CA ILE A 88 34.80 -3.73 3.87
C ILE A 88 34.07 -2.43 3.51
N VAL A 89 33.77 -2.23 2.24
CA VAL A 89 33.09 -1.03 1.74
C VAL A 89 31.58 -1.09 2.03
N LYS A 90 30.99 -2.30 2.08
CA LYS A 90 29.59 -2.50 2.49
C LYS A 90 29.29 -2.03 3.91
N GLU A 91 30.19 -2.28 4.86
CA GLU A 91 29.98 -1.84 6.25
C GLU A 91 30.00 -0.30 6.33
N VAL A 92 30.94 0.34 5.63
CA VAL A 92 31.02 1.81 5.53
C VAL A 92 29.80 2.39 4.83
N GLU A 93 29.32 1.79 3.74
CA GLU A 93 28.09 2.22 3.07
C GLU A 93 26.86 2.05 3.95
N THR A 94 26.77 0.96 4.69
CA THR A 94 25.66 0.72 5.62
C THR A 94 25.60 1.78 6.72
N LEU A 95 26.76 2.16 7.26
CA LEU A 95 26.85 3.25 8.24
C LEU A 95 26.40 4.58 7.63
N LYS A 96 26.88 4.93 6.43
CA LYS A 96 26.48 6.15 5.71
C LYS A 96 24.97 6.22 5.45
N ILE A 97 24.39 5.12 4.95
CA ILE A 97 22.94 5.00 4.74
C ILE A 97 22.20 5.16 6.07
N GLY A 98 22.68 4.50 7.11
CA GLY A 98 22.09 4.58 8.44
C GLY A 98 22.15 5.99 9.02
N GLU A 99 23.25 6.73 8.86
CA GLU A 99 23.39 8.13 9.26
C GLU A 99 22.43 9.03 8.48
N ALA A 100 22.43 8.93 7.14
CA ALA A 100 21.54 9.71 6.29
C ALA A 100 20.05 9.52 6.63
N LEU A 101 19.64 8.30 6.99
CA LEU A 101 18.27 8.03 7.45
C LEU A 101 18.02 8.51 8.88
N SER A 102 19.03 8.48 9.76
CA SER A 102 18.86 8.93 11.15
C SER A 102 18.63 10.44 11.24
N ASP A 103 19.15 11.20 10.28
CA ASP A 103 19.00 12.66 10.22
C ASP A 103 17.60 13.11 9.75
N LEU A 104 16.77 12.19 9.24
CA LEU A 104 15.45 12.53 8.71
C LEU A 104 14.35 12.43 9.79
N PRO A 105 13.61 13.52 10.08
CA PRO A 105 12.59 13.55 11.14
C PRO A 105 11.35 12.68 10.86
N ILE A 106 11.22 12.13 9.65
CA ILE A 106 10.21 11.11 9.33
C ILE A 106 10.40 9.83 10.14
N PHE A 107 11.63 9.45 10.46
CA PHE A 107 11.90 8.23 11.18
C PHE A 107 11.91 8.42 12.69
N HIS A 108 11.21 7.52 13.38
CA HIS A 108 11.29 7.42 14.82
C HIS A 108 12.45 6.52 15.27
N ARG A 109 12.76 5.50 14.47
CA ARG A 109 13.76 4.49 14.81
C ARG A 109 14.55 4.09 13.57
N VAL A 110 15.87 4.07 13.70
CA VAL A 110 16.80 3.54 12.69
C VAL A 110 17.72 2.52 13.37
N ILE A 111 17.68 1.28 12.89
CA ILE A 111 18.53 0.18 13.36
C ILE A 111 19.61 -0.05 12.30
N LYS A 112 20.87 -0.05 12.72
CA LYS A 112 22.03 -0.26 11.86
C LYS A 112 22.71 -1.57 12.26
N ASN A 113 23.03 -2.41 11.28
CA ASN A 113 23.86 -3.60 11.43
C ASN A 113 24.86 -3.63 10.26
N GLY A 114 25.99 -4.33 10.35
CA GLY A 114 27.05 -4.26 9.33
C GLY A 114 26.64 -4.64 7.90
N SER A 115 25.47 -5.25 7.71
CA SER A 115 24.93 -5.66 6.41
C SER A 115 23.56 -5.07 6.03
N PHE A 116 22.90 -4.33 6.93
CA PHE A 116 21.57 -3.76 6.68
C PHE A 116 21.21 -2.57 7.55
N VAL A 117 20.25 -1.77 7.09
CA VAL A 117 19.61 -0.68 7.81
C VAL A 117 18.09 -0.88 7.80
N VAL A 118 17.46 -0.75 8.96
CA VAL A 118 16.00 -0.72 9.08
C VAL A 118 15.56 0.62 9.66
N ALA A 119 14.80 1.40 8.89
CA ALA A 119 14.22 2.67 9.34
C ALA A 119 12.69 2.55 9.43
N THR A 120 12.10 3.06 10.50
CA THR A 120 10.66 2.95 10.78
C THR A 120 10.04 4.33 10.97
N SER A 121 9.03 4.62 10.15
CA SER A 121 8.17 5.81 10.25
C SER A 121 6.81 5.39 10.81
N PRO A 122 6.44 5.82 12.03
CA PRO A 122 5.21 5.36 12.68
C PRO A 122 3.96 5.91 12.00
N GLY A 123 2.97 5.05 11.82
CA GLY A 123 1.65 5.43 11.32
C GLY A 123 0.85 6.26 12.32
N SER A 124 -0.04 7.11 11.82
CA SER A 124 -0.85 8.04 12.63
C SER A 124 -2.18 7.43 13.11
N ARG A 125 -2.74 6.46 12.39
CA ARG A 125 -4.06 5.86 12.67
C ARG A 125 -3.98 4.36 12.91
N GLU A 126 -3.20 3.65 12.10
CA GLU A 126 -2.98 2.20 12.17
C GLU A 126 -1.48 1.92 12.40
N PRO A 127 -0.91 2.35 13.54
CA PRO A 127 0.52 2.17 13.80
C PRO A 127 0.94 0.70 13.91
N ASP A 128 -0.01 -0.21 14.13
CA ASP A 128 0.21 -1.65 14.20
C ASP A 128 0.04 -2.37 12.87
N ARG A 129 -0.17 -1.66 11.74
CA ARG A 129 -0.19 -2.23 10.39
C ARG A 129 1.02 -1.70 9.62
N PHE A 130 1.70 -2.58 8.90
CA PHE A 130 3.01 -2.28 8.31
C PHE A 130 2.98 -2.38 6.78
N VAL A 131 3.54 -1.37 6.12
CA VAL A 131 3.97 -1.45 4.72
C VAL A 131 5.49 -1.48 4.72
N VAL A 132 6.06 -2.54 4.16
CA VAL A 132 7.50 -2.79 4.19
C VAL A 132 8.07 -2.59 2.79
N LEU A 133 9.09 -1.75 2.66
CA LEU A 133 9.94 -1.66 1.47
C LEU A 133 11.26 -2.34 1.77
N SER A 134 11.51 -3.48 1.12
CA SER A 134 12.79 -4.20 1.17
C SER A 134 13.57 -3.93 -0.11
N ALA A 135 14.80 -3.44 0.01
CA ALA A 135 15.59 -3.01 -1.13
C ALA A 135 17.09 -3.35 -1.03
N SER A 136 17.67 -3.71 -2.18
CA SER A 136 19.11 -3.97 -2.33
C SER A 136 19.68 -3.35 -3.60
N GLY A 137 21.01 -3.11 -3.63
CA GLY A 137 21.73 -2.53 -4.76
C GLY A 137 21.09 -1.26 -5.32
N ASN A 138 20.69 -1.27 -6.60
CA ASN A 138 20.01 -0.14 -7.24
C ASN A 138 18.66 0.23 -6.58
N GLY A 139 17.98 -0.74 -5.96
CA GLY A 139 16.74 -0.51 -5.22
C GLY A 139 16.93 0.40 -3.99
N ILE A 140 18.12 0.38 -3.37
CA ILE A 140 18.44 1.28 -2.24
C ILE A 140 18.38 2.73 -2.69
N GLY A 141 18.93 3.04 -3.87
CA GLY A 141 18.88 4.40 -4.43
C GLY A 141 17.45 4.89 -4.63
N ILE A 142 16.54 4.02 -5.07
CA ILE A 142 15.10 4.34 -5.21
C ILE A 142 14.48 4.60 -3.84
N ALA A 143 14.74 3.72 -2.87
CA ALA A 143 14.21 3.86 -1.52
C ALA A 143 14.67 5.16 -0.83
N LEU A 144 15.94 5.53 -0.98
CA LEU A 144 16.49 6.75 -0.41
C LEU A 144 15.87 8.01 -1.02
N GLU A 145 15.68 8.05 -2.35
CA GLU A 145 15.01 9.18 -3.00
C GLU A 145 13.55 9.31 -2.55
N LEU A 146 12.82 8.20 -2.50
CA LEU A 146 11.44 8.19 -1.99
C LEU A 146 11.38 8.75 -0.57
N VAL A 147 12.26 8.29 0.31
CA VAL A 147 12.30 8.72 1.71
C VAL A 147 12.58 10.22 1.84
N LYS A 148 13.48 10.78 1.02
CA LYS A 148 13.75 12.23 1.03
C LYS A 148 12.49 13.02 0.67
N VAL A 149 11.76 12.62 -0.37
CA VAL A 149 10.53 13.29 -0.79
C VAL A 149 9.42 13.12 0.27
N LEU A 150 9.24 11.93 0.83
CA LEU A 150 8.27 11.72 1.92
C LEU A 150 8.62 12.54 3.16
N ASN A 151 9.92 12.69 3.47
CA ASN A 151 10.37 13.54 4.56
C ASN A 151 10.05 15.02 4.28
N GLN A 152 10.24 15.49 3.05
CA GLN A 152 9.86 16.84 2.64
C GLN A 152 8.36 17.09 2.83
N ILE A 153 7.52 16.15 2.36
CA ILE A 153 6.06 16.24 2.51
C ILE A 153 5.69 16.30 4.00
N ARG A 154 6.34 15.49 4.85
CA ARG A 154 6.14 15.55 6.29
C ARG A 154 6.54 16.91 6.88
N THR A 155 7.68 17.46 6.51
CA THR A 155 8.17 18.72 7.09
C THR A 155 7.34 19.93 6.65
N GLU A 156 6.91 19.96 5.39
CA GLU A 156 6.18 21.10 4.82
C GLU A 156 4.67 21.04 5.10
N TYR A 157 4.08 19.84 5.04
CA TYR A 157 2.63 19.65 5.14
C TYR A 157 2.19 18.95 6.44
N ASN A 158 3.12 18.64 7.34
CA ASN A 158 2.87 17.88 8.58
C ASN A 158 2.17 16.53 8.32
N TRP A 159 2.44 15.94 7.15
CA TRP A 159 1.87 14.66 6.76
C TRP A 159 2.46 13.51 7.59
N LYS A 160 1.60 12.55 7.92
CA LYS A 160 1.98 11.27 8.54
C LYS A 160 1.12 10.19 7.93
N SER A 161 1.77 9.14 7.41
CA SER A 161 1.08 8.00 6.84
C SER A 161 0.08 7.40 7.83
N ARG A 162 -1.04 6.88 7.34
CA ARG A 162 -2.04 6.18 8.16
C ARG A 162 -1.43 4.93 8.80
N ARG A 163 -0.69 4.13 8.01
CA ARG A 163 0.02 2.91 8.42
C ARG A 163 1.50 3.15 8.67
N THR A 164 2.14 2.27 9.44
CA THR A 164 3.59 2.36 9.70
C THR A 164 4.38 1.94 8.46
N LEU A 165 5.35 2.75 8.06
CA LEU A 165 6.27 2.44 6.97
C LEU A 165 7.57 1.89 7.53
N ILE A 166 8.05 0.78 6.98
CA ILE A 166 9.35 0.18 7.30
C ILE A 166 10.20 0.13 6.05
N PHE A 167 11.36 0.78 6.07
CA PHE A 167 12.36 0.73 5.02
C PHE A 167 13.48 -0.19 5.48
N CYS A 168 13.65 -1.32 4.80
CA CYS A 168 14.69 -2.29 5.09
C CYS A 168 15.66 -2.36 3.90
N LEU A 169 16.86 -1.81 4.10
CA LEU A 169 17.88 -1.66 3.08
C LEU A 169 19.03 -2.60 3.40
N PHE A 170 19.41 -3.50 2.49
CA PHE A 170 20.44 -4.49 2.76
C PHE A 170 21.48 -4.58 1.63
N LEU A 171 22.74 -4.78 2.03
CA LEU A 171 23.90 -4.89 1.12
C LEU A 171 24.33 -6.35 0.97
N GLY A 172 23.40 -7.21 0.56
CA GLY A 172 23.59 -8.64 0.39
C GLY A 172 22.77 -9.22 -0.75
N SER A 173 23.03 -10.48 -1.10
CA SER A 173 22.23 -11.23 -2.07
C SER A 173 20.99 -11.88 -1.43
N LEU A 174 21.01 -12.07 -0.11
CA LEU A 174 19.89 -12.65 0.63
C LEU A 174 19.11 -11.55 1.34
N ASP A 175 17.81 -11.54 1.10
CA ASP A 175 16.86 -10.66 1.78
C ASP A 175 16.71 -11.09 3.24
N ILE A 176 17.31 -10.29 4.12
CA ILE A 176 17.31 -10.55 5.57
C ILE A 176 16.07 -9.98 6.27
N CYS A 177 15.34 -9.09 5.60
CA CYS A 177 14.26 -8.32 6.19
C CYS A 177 13.12 -9.18 6.77
N PRO A 178 12.65 -10.26 6.12
CA PRO A 178 11.61 -11.12 6.66
C PRO A 178 12.07 -11.86 7.93
N THR A 179 13.35 -12.24 7.99
CA THR A 179 13.93 -12.97 9.13
C THR A 179 14.11 -12.11 10.38
N MET A 180 14.23 -10.79 10.20
CA MET A 180 14.32 -9.83 11.30
C MET A 180 12.98 -9.57 11.98
N MET A 181 11.87 -9.94 11.34
CA MET A 181 10.53 -9.70 11.85
C MET A 181 10.00 -10.92 12.58
N SER A 182 9.55 -10.72 13.82
CA SER A 182 8.84 -11.78 14.55
C SER A 182 7.61 -12.24 13.79
N ASN A 183 7.18 -13.50 14.01
CA ASN A 183 5.95 -14.02 13.43
C ASN A 183 4.75 -13.11 13.70
N PHE A 184 4.66 -12.52 14.90
CA PHE A 184 3.60 -11.57 15.23
C PHE A 184 3.59 -10.32 14.34
N ILE A 185 4.77 -9.78 13.99
CA ILE A 185 4.86 -8.63 13.09
C ILE A 185 4.49 -9.04 11.66
N ARG A 186 4.96 -10.21 11.19
CA ARG A 186 4.65 -10.73 9.84
C ARG A 186 3.15 -10.79 9.58
N HIS A 187 2.36 -11.23 10.58
CA HIS A 187 0.90 -11.29 10.49
C HIS A 187 0.21 -9.92 10.38
N LYS A 188 0.93 -8.82 10.61
CA LYS A 188 0.40 -7.44 10.52
C LYS A 188 0.96 -6.64 9.35
N ILE A 189 1.82 -7.26 8.53
CA ILE A 189 2.31 -6.64 7.30
C ILE A 189 1.19 -6.72 6.27
N VAL A 190 0.77 -5.54 5.85
CA VAL A 190 -0.26 -5.33 4.83
C VAL A 190 0.31 -5.54 3.43
N ALA A 191 1.56 -5.13 3.23
CA ALA A 191 2.26 -5.34 1.97
C ALA A 191 3.77 -5.33 2.17
N TYR A 192 4.43 -6.26 1.49
CA TYR A 192 5.88 -6.37 1.42
C TYR A 192 6.35 -6.11 0.00
N ILE A 193 7.04 -4.99 -0.21
CA ILE A 193 7.49 -4.51 -1.52
C ILE A 193 8.97 -4.81 -1.67
N ALA A 194 9.33 -5.61 -2.66
CA ALA A 194 10.70 -6.03 -2.91
C ALA A 194 11.30 -5.35 -4.15
N LEU A 195 12.41 -4.64 -3.93
CA LEU A 195 13.24 -3.96 -4.93
C LEU A 195 14.65 -4.55 -4.92
N TYR A 196 14.83 -5.71 -5.54
CA TYR A 196 16.12 -6.40 -5.55
C TYR A 196 16.93 -6.09 -6.79
N ASP A 197 18.21 -5.80 -6.60
CA ASP A 197 19.10 -5.38 -7.69
C ASP A 197 19.06 -6.31 -8.90
N ASP A 198 19.13 -7.63 -8.67
CA ASP A 198 19.18 -8.64 -9.72
C ASP A 198 17.93 -8.71 -10.59
N ASN A 199 16.79 -8.25 -10.06
CA ASN A 199 15.50 -8.16 -10.74
C ASN A 199 15.37 -6.85 -11.54
N LEU A 200 16.04 -5.79 -11.09
CA LEU A 200 16.00 -4.47 -11.71
C LEU A 200 16.97 -4.31 -12.89
N GLN A 201 17.92 -5.23 -13.05
CA GLN A 201 18.93 -5.22 -14.13
C GLN A 201 18.37 -5.59 -15.51
N GLY A 202 17.12 -6.07 -15.62
CA GLY A 202 16.53 -6.43 -16.91
C GLY A 202 16.31 -5.22 -17.83
N ASN A 203 16.47 -5.44 -19.14
CA ASN A 203 16.32 -4.41 -20.20
C ASN A 203 15.02 -4.52 -21.01
N GLY A 204 14.13 -5.44 -20.64
CA GLY A 204 12.82 -5.61 -21.24
C GLY A 204 11.73 -4.84 -20.51
N ASN A 205 10.49 -5.26 -20.71
CA ASN A 205 9.33 -4.63 -20.13
C ASN A 205 9.26 -4.89 -18.62
N PHE A 206 8.52 -4.02 -17.93
CA PHE A 206 8.19 -4.21 -16.52
C PHE A 206 7.37 -5.48 -16.33
N ILE A 207 7.77 -6.26 -15.34
CA ILE A 207 7.06 -7.44 -14.86
C ILE A 207 6.97 -7.39 -13.34
N SER A 208 5.93 -7.99 -12.80
CA SER A 208 5.69 -8.04 -11.36
C SER A 208 5.21 -9.42 -10.97
N ALA A 209 5.69 -9.94 -9.85
CA ALA A 209 5.18 -11.16 -9.24
C ALA A 209 4.90 -10.93 -7.76
N GLY A 210 3.89 -11.59 -7.23
CA GLY A 210 3.53 -11.40 -5.83
C GLY A 210 2.22 -12.07 -5.50
N SER A 211 1.66 -11.65 -4.38
CA SER A 211 0.32 -12.02 -3.96
C SER A 211 -0.73 -11.31 -4.83
N ASP A 212 -1.81 -12.01 -5.15
CA ASP A 212 -2.75 -11.62 -6.20
C ASP A 212 -3.45 -10.28 -5.93
N VAL A 213 -3.72 -9.98 -4.65
CA VAL A 213 -4.35 -8.71 -4.26
C VAL A 213 -3.37 -7.54 -4.46
N ILE A 214 -2.16 -7.63 -3.90
CA ILE A 214 -1.15 -6.56 -3.97
C ILE A 214 -0.67 -6.34 -5.41
N GLN A 215 -0.50 -7.41 -6.17
CA GLN A 215 -0.11 -7.34 -7.58
C GLN A 215 -1.18 -6.59 -8.40
N SER A 216 -2.46 -6.81 -8.13
CA SER A 216 -3.55 -6.08 -8.82
C SER A 216 -3.52 -4.57 -8.56
N ILE A 217 -3.13 -4.15 -7.36
CA ILE A 217 -2.98 -2.73 -6.99
C ILE A 217 -1.88 -2.11 -7.85
N ILE A 218 -0.74 -2.80 -7.98
CA ILE A 218 0.39 -2.31 -8.79
C ILE A 218 0.02 -2.17 -10.25
N PHE A 219 -0.70 -3.13 -10.84
CA PHE A 219 -1.08 -2.99 -12.25
C PHE A 219 -2.01 -1.82 -12.54
N GLN A 220 -2.85 -1.45 -11.57
CA GLN A 220 -3.63 -0.22 -11.65
C GLN A 220 -2.71 1.02 -11.63
N GLU A 221 -1.74 1.06 -10.71
CA GLU A 221 -0.77 2.18 -10.64
C GLU A 221 0.11 2.27 -11.88
N VAL A 222 0.52 1.13 -12.45
CA VAL A 222 1.29 1.09 -13.70
C VAL A 222 0.58 1.86 -14.81
N THR A 223 -0.75 1.74 -14.91
CA THR A 223 -1.54 2.45 -15.92
C THR A 223 -1.51 3.97 -15.69
N ILE A 224 -1.55 4.41 -14.43
CA ILE A 224 -1.49 5.82 -14.06
C ILE A 224 -0.10 6.40 -14.37
N ILE A 225 0.96 5.73 -13.91
CA ILE A 225 2.35 6.16 -14.14
C ILE A 225 2.71 6.13 -15.61
N ARG A 226 2.20 5.15 -16.37
CA ARG A 226 2.36 5.12 -17.83
C ARG A 226 1.84 6.42 -18.45
N ASN A 227 0.63 6.84 -18.10
CA ASN A 227 0.00 8.05 -18.67
C ASN A 227 0.67 9.37 -18.22
N LEU A 228 1.34 9.38 -17.06
CA LEU A 228 2.06 10.55 -16.56
C LEU A 228 3.40 10.78 -17.26
N ASN A 229 4.00 9.73 -17.82
CA ASN A 229 5.33 9.80 -18.42
C ASN A 229 5.27 10.05 -19.93
N SER A 230 6.39 10.52 -20.51
CA SER A 230 6.47 10.78 -21.95
C SER A 230 6.25 9.51 -22.79
N PRO A 231 5.80 9.61 -24.06
CA PRO A 231 5.55 8.47 -24.94
C PRO A 231 6.73 7.51 -25.11
N GLN A 232 7.96 8.02 -24.96
CA GLN A 232 9.19 7.24 -25.01
C GLN A 232 9.30 6.23 -23.84
N ASN A 233 8.71 6.53 -22.70
CA ASN A 233 8.67 5.69 -21.50
C ASN A 233 7.43 4.78 -21.46
N HIS A 234 6.42 4.99 -22.32
CA HIS A 234 5.21 4.15 -22.36
C HIS A 234 5.53 2.68 -22.64
N ASN A 235 6.60 2.42 -23.40
CA ASN A 235 7.02 1.07 -23.75
C ASN A 235 7.60 0.30 -22.55
N VAL A 236 8.05 0.99 -21.49
CA VAL A 236 8.57 0.35 -20.27
C VAL A 236 7.46 -0.38 -19.52
N PHE A 237 6.25 0.17 -19.53
CA PHE A 237 5.07 -0.31 -18.80
C PHE A 237 4.00 -0.90 -19.73
N ASP A 238 4.40 -1.49 -20.85
CA ASP A 238 3.44 -2.08 -21.77
C ASP A 238 2.99 -3.47 -21.32
N LEU A 239 1.95 -3.48 -20.47
CA LEU A 239 1.31 -4.70 -19.95
C LEU A 239 0.59 -5.53 -21.03
N ASN A 240 0.37 -4.99 -22.23
CA ASN A 240 -0.31 -5.67 -23.33
C ASN A 240 0.65 -6.46 -24.24
N ASN A 241 1.95 -6.39 -23.98
CA ASN A 241 2.93 -7.12 -24.77
C ASN A 241 2.72 -8.63 -24.61
N GLU A 242 2.59 -9.36 -25.72
CA GLU A 242 2.40 -10.83 -25.70
C GLU A 242 3.49 -11.54 -24.89
N ALA A 243 4.72 -10.99 -24.85
CA ALA A 243 5.82 -11.50 -24.03
C ALA A 243 5.53 -11.47 -22.50
N TYR A 244 4.57 -10.65 -22.05
CA TYR A 244 4.10 -10.62 -20.68
C TYR A 244 3.27 -11.87 -20.31
N ARG A 245 2.54 -12.44 -21.29
CA ARG A 245 1.74 -13.65 -21.10
C ARG A 245 2.60 -14.90 -20.99
N ASP A 246 3.75 -14.90 -21.66
CA ASP A 246 4.63 -16.07 -21.74
C ASP A 246 5.62 -16.18 -20.58
N VAL A 247 5.78 -15.14 -19.75
CA VAL A 247 6.82 -15.11 -18.69
C VAL A 247 6.19 -14.99 -17.31
N LEU A 248 6.00 -16.15 -16.67
CA LEU A 248 5.64 -16.23 -15.26
C LEU A 248 6.89 -16.03 -14.38
N PHE A 249 6.87 -14.95 -13.60
CA PHE A 249 7.96 -14.61 -12.69
C PHE A 249 7.65 -15.16 -11.28
N PRO A 250 8.61 -15.82 -10.60
CA PRO A 250 8.33 -16.51 -9.34
C PRO A 250 8.03 -15.56 -8.18
N ARG A 251 7.14 -16.00 -7.29
CA ARG A 251 6.80 -15.29 -6.04
C ARG A 251 7.93 -15.41 -5.02
N LEU A 252 7.93 -14.53 -4.02
CA LEU A 252 8.82 -14.72 -2.87
C LEU A 252 8.31 -15.86 -2.01
N ALA A 253 9.24 -16.60 -1.38
CA ALA A 253 8.92 -17.60 -0.38
C ALA A 253 8.53 -16.93 0.95
N LEU A 254 7.33 -16.32 0.99
CA LEU A 254 6.77 -15.58 2.11
C LEU A 254 5.28 -15.92 2.30
N ASP A 255 4.82 -15.93 3.54
CA ASP A 255 3.41 -15.99 3.95
C ASP A 255 2.78 -14.59 4.13
N ILE A 256 3.32 -13.61 3.42
CA ILE A 256 2.99 -12.19 3.59
C ILE A 256 2.49 -11.68 2.25
N PRO A 257 1.41 -10.87 2.21
CA PRO A 257 1.05 -10.11 1.03
C PRO A 257 2.25 -9.35 0.50
N HIS A 258 2.65 -9.59 -0.74
CA HIS A 258 3.93 -9.10 -1.24
C HIS A 258 3.93 -8.88 -2.74
N VAL A 259 4.98 -8.19 -3.20
CA VAL A 259 5.21 -7.96 -4.61
C VAL A 259 6.68 -7.69 -4.88
N VAL A 260 7.14 -8.17 -6.03
CA VAL A 260 8.50 -8.04 -6.53
C VAL A 260 8.46 -7.25 -7.82
N PHE A 261 9.18 -6.13 -7.84
CA PHE A 261 9.38 -5.34 -9.04
C PHE A 261 10.53 -5.91 -9.84
N SER A 262 10.33 -6.11 -11.14
CA SER A 262 11.35 -6.70 -12.01
C SER A 262 11.21 -6.19 -13.44
N PHE A 263 12.28 -6.34 -14.22
CA PHE A 263 12.28 -6.13 -15.65
C PHE A 263 12.72 -7.43 -16.35
N MET A 264 12.08 -7.74 -17.48
CA MET A 264 12.45 -8.91 -18.26
C MET A 264 13.92 -8.83 -18.71
N LYS A 265 14.65 -9.95 -18.66
CA LYS A 265 16.00 -10.06 -19.22
C LYS A 265 15.87 -10.46 -20.70
N LYS A 266 16.50 -9.73 -21.62
CA LYS A 266 16.54 -10.10 -23.04
C LYS A 266 17.61 -11.17 -23.23
N ASN A 267 17.27 -12.31 -23.83
CA ASN A 267 18.16 -13.47 -24.00
C ASN A 267 19.46 -13.18 -24.79
N ASN A 268 19.55 -12.06 -25.51
CA ASN A 268 20.66 -11.74 -26.41
C ASN A 268 21.49 -10.50 -26.04
N SER A 269 21.31 -9.89 -24.87
CA SER A 269 22.21 -8.77 -24.49
C SER A 269 23.53 -9.32 -23.96
N VAL A 270 24.59 -9.20 -24.77
CA VAL A 270 25.97 -9.24 -24.27
C VAL A 270 26.06 -8.26 -23.10
N ASN A 271 26.63 -8.72 -21.97
CA ASN A 271 26.77 -7.96 -20.73
C ASN A 271 27.71 -6.75 -20.92
N ASN A 272 27.25 -5.71 -21.61
CA ASN A 272 27.91 -4.41 -21.62
C ASN A 272 27.33 -3.60 -20.45
N GLU A 273 28.08 -3.52 -19.35
CA GLU A 273 27.68 -2.80 -18.12
C GLU A 273 27.35 -1.32 -18.38
N SER A 274 27.95 -0.71 -19.41
CA SER A 274 27.69 0.68 -19.82
C SER A 274 26.30 0.89 -20.44
N GLU A 275 25.84 -0.01 -21.33
CA GLU A 275 24.50 0.06 -21.94
C GLU A 275 23.39 -0.27 -20.93
N ASN A 276 23.66 -1.18 -20.00
CA ASN A 276 22.74 -1.50 -18.90
C ASN A 276 22.52 -0.30 -17.99
N ASN A 277 23.57 0.47 -17.67
CA ASN A 277 23.47 1.66 -16.84
C ASN A 277 22.70 2.80 -17.50
N GLU A 278 22.86 3.05 -18.81
CA GLU A 278 22.04 4.06 -19.51
C GLU A 278 20.58 3.65 -19.64
N SER A 279 20.31 2.38 -19.92
CA SER A 279 18.93 1.90 -20.02
C SER A 279 18.19 1.87 -18.67
N PHE A 280 18.89 1.59 -17.57
CA PHE A 280 18.32 1.68 -16.23
C PHE A 280 17.99 3.13 -15.85
N LYS A 281 18.83 4.11 -16.25
CA LYS A 281 18.53 5.54 -16.03
C LYS A 281 17.17 5.95 -16.62
N LEU A 282 16.83 5.45 -17.82
CA LEU A 282 15.54 5.74 -18.47
C LEU A 282 14.36 5.11 -17.72
N ARG A 283 14.54 3.94 -17.11
CA ARG A 283 13.49 3.21 -16.36
C ARG A 283 13.38 3.64 -14.90
N ARG A 284 14.42 4.26 -14.34
CA ARG A 284 14.51 4.59 -12.91
C ARG A 284 13.44 5.58 -12.45
N ILE A 285 13.23 6.67 -13.19
CA ILE A 285 12.22 7.68 -12.85
C ILE A 285 10.82 7.05 -12.81
N PRO A 286 10.33 6.41 -13.90
CA PRO A 286 9.03 5.76 -13.88
C PRO A 286 8.90 4.69 -12.79
N LEU A 287 9.94 3.90 -12.54
CA LEU A 287 9.94 2.92 -11.46
C LEU A 287 9.87 3.58 -10.07
N THR A 288 10.61 4.67 -9.86
CA THR A 288 10.61 5.40 -8.57
C THR A 288 9.25 6.00 -8.29
N GLN A 289 8.61 6.59 -9.30
CA GLN A 289 7.23 7.08 -9.22
C GLN A 289 6.26 5.94 -8.90
N LEU A 290 6.36 4.81 -9.60
CA LEU A 290 5.50 3.65 -9.37
C LEU A 290 5.64 3.09 -7.95
N VAL A 291 6.86 2.95 -7.44
CA VAL A 291 7.12 2.52 -6.06
C VAL A 291 6.56 3.52 -5.06
N GLY A 292 6.80 4.82 -5.30
CA GLY A 292 6.29 5.89 -4.44
C GLY A 292 4.77 5.89 -4.38
N ASP A 293 4.11 5.76 -5.53
CA ASP A 293 2.65 5.73 -5.63
C ASP A 293 2.05 4.48 -4.97
N THR A 294 2.70 3.33 -5.19
CA THR A 294 2.32 2.07 -4.56
C THR A 294 2.41 2.18 -3.04
N ILE A 295 3.51 2.72 -2.51
CA ILE A 295 3.66 2.94 -1.05
C ILE A 295 2.62 3.92 -0.54
N TRP A 296 2.38 5.02 -1.27
CA TRP A 296 1.37 6.01 -0.91
C TRP A 296 0.00 5.35 -0.76
N ARG A 297 -0.47 4.67 -1.81
CA ARG A 297 -1.77 3.97 -1.83
C ARG A 297 -1.87 2.92 -0.73
N LEU A 298 -0.87 2.05 -0.60
CA LEU A 298 -0.85 1.01 0.44
C LEU A 298 -0.81 1.59 1.85
N SER A 299 -0.23 2.77 2.02
CA SER A 299 -0.15 3.42 3.32
C SER A 299 -1.41 4.19 3.70
N GLU A 300 -2.09 4.84 2.74
CA GLU A 300 -3.17 5.80 2.99
C GLU A 300 -4.58 5.23 2.81
N SER A 301 -4.79 4.28 1.89
CA SER A 301 -6.14 3.75 1.60
C SER A 301 -6.82 3.18 2.85
N LEU A 302 -8.10 3.48 3.07
CA LEU A 302 -8.84 2.93 4.21
C LEU A 302 -8.99 1.42 4.09
N VAL A 303 -9.43 0.92 2.93
CA VAL A 303 -9.59 -0.50 2.62
C VAL A 303 -9.18 -0.77 1.18
N PHE A 304 -8.51 -1.89 0.90
CA PHE A 304 -8.12 -2.22 -0.48
C PHE A 304 -9.28 -2.84 -1.26
N HIS A 305 -9.32 -2.57 -2.55
CA HIS A 305 -10.17 -3.32 -3.48
C HIS A 305 -9.31 -4.32 -4.22
N TRP A 306 -9.75 -5.58 -4.28
CA TRP A 306 -9.11 -6.54 -5.16
C TRP A 306 -9.79 -6.50 -6.53
N ASN A 307 -9.02 -6.11 -7.55
CA ASN A 307 -9.44 -6.26 -8.94
C ASN A 307 -8.95 -7.60 -9.49
N THR A 308 -9.89 -8.52 -9.67
CA THR A 308 -9.63 -9.90 -10.06
C THR A 308 -9.34 -10.09 -11.55
N LYS A 309 -9.40 -9.03 -12.37
CA LYS A 309 -9.22 -9.14 -13.84
C LYS A 309 -7.89 -9.81 -14.18
N TYR A 310 -6.78 -9.29 -13.67
CA TYR A 310 -5.45 -9.82 -13.97
C TYR A 310 -5.26 -11.27 -13.48
N PHE A 311 -5.79 -11.58 -12.30
CA PHE A 311 -5.78 -12.94 -11.75
C PHE A 311 -6.53 -13.91 -12.67
N ASN A 312 -7.75 -13.55 -13.06
CA ASN A 312 -8.61 -14.37 -13.92
C ASN A 312 -7.97 -14.60 -15.29
N ASP A 313 -7.51 -13.53 -15.93
CA ASP A 313 -6.88 -13.61 -17.27
C ASP A 313 -5.63 -14.52 -17.20
N THR A 314 -4.80 -14.39 -16.16
CA THR A 314 -3.59 -15.21 -15.99
C THR A 314 -3.93 -16.69 -15.78
N ILE A 315 -4.92 -17.00 -14.93
CA ILE A 315 -5.29 -18.39 -14.66
C ILE A 315 -5.92 -19.05 -15.89
N ILE A 316 -6.79 -18.35 -16.61
CA ILE A 316 -7.40 -18.87 -17.84
C ILE A 316 -6.32 -19.15 -18.88
N ASP A 317 -5.43 -18.19 -19.13
CA ASP A 317 -4.34 -18.34 -20.10
C ASP A 317 -3.46 -19.55 -19.73
N VAL A 318 -3.05 -19.70 -18.47
CA VAL A 318 -2.26 -20.86 -18.00
C VAL A 318 -3.00 -22.17 -18.18
N LEU A 319 -4.29 -22.25 -17.82
CA LEU A 319 -5.07 -23.48 -17.98
C LEU A 319 -5.28 -23.84 -19.46
N GLU A 320 -5.37 -22.86 -20.35
CA GLU A 320 -5.49 -23.09 -21.80
C GLU A 320 -4.24 -23.71 -22.41
N THR A 321 -3.04 -23.43 -21.86
CA THR A 321 -1.80 -24.08 -22.32
C THR A 321 -1.78 -25.61 -22.11
N ILE A 322 -2.57 -26.13 -21.15
CA ILE A 322 -2.65 -27.57 -20.87
C ILE A 322 -3.48 -28.28 -21.94
N ASN A 323 -2.82 -28.88 -22.92
CA ASN A 323 -3.46 -29.58 -24.05
C ASN A 323 -3.75 -31.08 -23.81
N ILE A 324 -3.57 -31.58 -22.60
CA ILE A 324 -3.72 -33.01 -22.28
C ILE A 324 -5.12 -33.32 -21.75
N SER A 325 -5.82 -34.23 -22.44
CA SER A 325 -7.19 -34.64 -22.10
C SER A 325 -7.36 -35.22 -20.69
N LYS A 326 -6.30 -35.81 -20.13
CA LYS A 326 -6.27 -36.34 -18.75
C LYS A 326 -6.57 -35.27 -17.69
N PHE A 327 -6.34 -33.99 -17.98
CA PHE A 327 -6.53 -32.90 -17.02
C PHE A 327 -7.84 -32.12 -17.24
N LEU A 328 -8.74 -32.56 -18.12
CA LEU A 328 -9.98 -31.84 -18.41
C LEU A 328 -10.84 -31.63 -17.15
N ASP A 329 -11.09 -32.69 -16.39
CA ASP A 329 -11.94 -32.62 -15.20
C ASP A 329 -11.39 -31.62 -14.17
N ILE A 330 -10.09 -31.70 -13.86
CA ILE A 330 -9.44 -30.80 -12.89
C ILE A 330 -9.38 -29.35 -13.40
N LYS A 331 -9.24 -29.14 -14.71
CA LYS A 331 -9.28 -27.79 -15.31
C LYS A 331 -10.64 -27.15 -15.15
N ASP A 332 -11.71 -27.88 -15.45
CA ASP A 332 -13.08 -27.39 -15.33
C ASP A 332 -13.44 -27.10 -13.87
N ASP A 333 -12.99 -27.96 -12.97
CA ASP A 333 -13.10 -27.79 -11.53
C ASP A 333 -12.37 -26.53 -11.03
N ILE A 334 -11.13 -26.28 -11.48
CA ILE A 334 -10.41 -25.04 -11.15
C ILE A 334 -11.14 -23.82 -11.70
N LYS A 335 -11.59 -23.84 -12.96
CA LYS A 335 -12.35 -22.74 -13.57
C LYS A 335 -13.59 -22.40 -12.75
N LYS A 336 -14.36 -23.42 -12.35
CA LYS A 336 -15.55 -23.25 -11.51
C LYS A 336 -15.19 -22.65 -10.14
N THR A 337 -14.12 -23.11 -9.50
CA THR A 337 -13.66 -22.54 -8.22
C THR A 337 -13.22 -21.08 -8.39
N VAL A 338 -12.54 -20.73 -9.49
CA VAL A 338 -12.14 -19.36 -9.80
C VAL A 338 -13.35 -18.45 -10.03
N GLU A 339 -14.36 -18.91 -10.77
CA GLU A 339 -15.62 -18.17 -10.96
C GLU A 339 -16.33 -17.90 -9.63
N GLN A 340 -16.38 -18.91 -8.74
CA GLN A 340 -16.93 -18.76 -7.39
C GLN A 340 -16.14 -17.73 -6.57
N LEU A 341 -14.81 -17.80 -6.60
CA LEU A 341 -13.94 -16.85 -5.93
C LEU A 341 -14.18 -15.42 -6.43
N MET A 342 -14.26 -15.23 -7.75
CA MET A 342 -14.54 -13.92 -8.34
C MET A 342 -15.89 -13.36 -7.90
N SER A 343 -16.92 -14.20 -7.82
CA SER A 343 -18.25 -13.79 -7.33
C SER A 343 -18.19 -13.38 -5.85
N SER A 344 -17.52 -14.16 -5.01
CA SER A 344 -17.31 -13.83 -3.58
C SER A 344 -16.54 -12.52 -3.41
N VAL A 345 -15.52 -12.26 -4.23
CA VAL A 345 -14.74 -11.01 -4.17
C VAL A 345 -15.56 -9.82 -4.65
N GLN A 346 -16.45 -9.99 -5.64
CA GLN A 346 -17.38 -8.92 -6.04
C GLN A 346 -18.31 -8.54 -4.89
N ILE A 347 -18.83 -9.51 -4.15
CA ILE A 347 -19.66 -9.27 -2.95
C ILE A 347 -18.84 -8.54 -1.89
N LEU A 348 -17.59 -8.96 -1.65
CA LEU A 348 -16.69 -8.27 -0.72
C LEU A 348 -16.45 -6.82 -1.13
N ASN A 349 -16.13 -6.55 -2.40
CA ASN A 349 -15.94 -5.19 -2.91
C ASN A 349 -17.21 -4.33 -2.75
N GLN A 350 -18.40 -4.88 -3.02
CA GLN A 350 -19.67 -4.17 -2.77
C GLN A 350 -19.87 -3.85 -1.29
N ARG A 351 -19.50 -4.77 -0.39
CA ARG A 351 -19.54 -4.54 1.06
C ARG A 351 -18.56 -3.44 1.48
N ILE A 352 -17.37 -3.39 0.87
CA ILE A 352 -16.39 -2.33 1.09
C ILE A 352 -16.98 -0.98 0.68
N ASP A 353 -17.58 -0.90 -0.51
CA ASP A 353 -18.17 0.33 -1.03
C ASP A 353 -19.37 0.83 -0.20
N ALA A 354 -20.14 -0.09 0.39
CA ALA A 354 -21.27 0.23 1.26
C ALA A 354 -20.86 0.61 2.70
N THR A 355 -19.60 0.35 3.09
CA THR A 355 -19.14 0.57 4.47
C THR A 355 -18.86 2.05 4.73
N ASP A 356 -19.41 2.57 5.81
CA ASP A 356 -19.09 3.92 6.29
C ASP A 356 -17.64 3.97 6.78
N GLY A 357 -16.76 4.61 6.00
CA GLY A 357 -15.34 4.76 6.31
C GLY A 357 -15.05 5.43 7.65
N SER A 358 -16.02 6.13 8.24
CA SER A 358 -15.89 6.70 9.58
C SER A 358 -15.96 5.66 10.71
N LYS A 359 -16.47 4.46 10.44
CA LYS A 359 -16.49 3.33 11.37
C LYS A 359 -15.15 2.59 11.32
N SER A 360 -14.25 3.00 12.20
CA SER A 360 -12.89 2.43 12.29
C SER A 360 -12.83 0.91 12.53
N LEU A 361 -13.84 0.32 13.20
CA LEU A 361 -13.87 -1.12 13.45
C LEU A 361 -14.23 -1.91 12.17
N ASP A 362 -15.27 -1.48 11.45
CA ASP A 362 -15.74 -2.17 10.25
C ASP A 362 -14.66 -2.14 9.15
N THR A 363 -14.06 -0.97 8.94
CA THR A 363 -12.91 -0.81 8.01
C THR A 363 -11.72 -1.70 8.41
N ARG A 364 -11.46 -1.85 9.71
CA ARG A 364 -10.38 -2.73 10.21
C ARG A 364 -10.68 -4.20 9.97
N ILE A 365 -11.92 -4.64 10.22
CA ILE A 365 -12.35 -6.02 9.94
C ILE A 365 -12.20 -6.34 8.46
N LEU A 366 -12.61 -5.43 7.57
CA LEU A 366 -12.47 -5.62 6.12
C LEU A 366 -11.00 -5.72 5.68
N ASN A 367 -10.12 -4.88 6.24
CA ASN A 367 -8.67 -4.98 5.97
C ASN A 367 -8.08 -6.32 6.42
N ASP A 368 -8.48 -6.80 7.59
CA ASP A 368 -7.99 -8.07 8.12
C ASP A 368 -8.51 -9.25 7.25
N ILE A 369 -9.78 -9.23 6.82
CA ILE A 369 -10.34 -10.21 5.86
C ILE A 369 -9.54 -10.21 4.55
N LEU A 370 -9.24 -9.04 3.98
CA LEU A 370 -8.47 -8.95 2.72
C LEU A 370 -7.04 -9.46 2.88
N MET A 371 -6.40 -9.16 4.01
CA MET A 371 -5.05 -9.62 4.32
C MET A 371 -5.02 -11.15 4.48
N ASP A 372 -6.02 -11.73 5.15
CA ASP A 372 -6.13 -13.17 5.35
C ASP A 372 -6.57 -13.90 4.06
N LEU A 373 -7.37 -13.25 3.21
CA LEU A 373 -7.67 -13.71 1.85
C LEU A 373 -6.38 -13.82 1.03
N ASP A 374 -5.57 -12.76 0.95
CA ASP A 374 -4.37 -12.75 0.13
C ASP A 374 -3.33 -13.78 0.61
N ARG A 375 -3.24 -14.00 1.93
CA ARG A 375 -2.46 -15.10 2.51
C ARG A 375 -3.00 -16.47 2.15
N SER A 376 -4.32 -16.64 2.21
CA SER A 376 -4.98 -17.89 1.80
C SER A 376 -4.72 -18.21 0.32
N LEU A 377 -4.67 -17.18 -0.54
CA LEU A 377 -4.33 -17.32 -1.95
C LEU A 377 -2.87 -17.71 -2.18
N LEU A 378 -1.92 -17.23 -1.37
CA LEU A 378 -0.52 -17.70 -1.42
C LEU A 378 -0.42 -19.18 -1.05
N CYS A 379 -1.21 -19.62 -0.08
CA CYS A 379 -1.25 -21.02 0.37
C CYS A 379 0.16 -21.61 0.64
N PRO A 380 0.91 -21.03 1.59
CA PRO A 380 2.32 -21.34 1.77
C PRO A 380 2.55 -22.79 2.23
N ASP A 381 3.62 -23.40 1.72
CA ASP A 381 4.13 -24.68 2.23
C ASP A 381 4.98 -24.49 3.52
N LYS A 382 5.61 -25.57 4.00
CA LYS A 382 6.47 -25.55 5.20
C LYS A 382 7.70 -24.64 5.07
N TYR A 383 8.07 -24.28 3.85
CA TYR A 383 9.19 -23.40 3.52
C TYR A 383 8.72 -22.02 3.01
N PHE A 384 7.44 -21.68 3.24
CA PHE A 384 6.80 -20.44 2.79
C PHE A 384 6.71 -20.28 1.28
N ARG A 385 6.91 -21.34 0.49
CA ARG A 385 6.72 -21.29 -0.96
C ARG A 385 5.24 -21.34 -1.27
N SER A 386 4.80 -20.47 -2.17
CA SER A 386 3.40 -20.38 -2.59
C SER A 386 3.02 -21.61 -3.41
N LYS A 387 2.06 -22.41 -2.95
CA LYS A 387 1.56 -23.57 -3.71
C LYS A 387 0.77 -23.17 -4.97
N THR A 388 0.35 -21.92 -5.04
CA THR A 388 -0.34 -21.32 -6.18
C THR A 388 0.61 -20.51 -7.07
N ASP A 389 1.93 -20.65 -6.90
CA ASP A 389 2.90 -19.96 -7.75
C ASP A 389 2.95 -20.57 -9.15
N LEU A 390 2.25 -19.92 -10.08
CA LEU A 390 2.16 -20.32 -11.47
C LEU A 390 3.53 -20.35 -12.18
N ALA A 391 4.56 -19.66 -11.69
CA ALA A 391 5.90 -19.80 -12.30
C ALA A 391 6.46 -21.23 -12.19
N SER A 392 6.01 -22.00 -11.20
CA SER A 392 6.36 -23.42 -11.06
C SER A 392 5.74 -24.28 -12.17
N PHE A 393 4.68 -23.81 -12.83
CA PHE A 393 3.96 -24.53 -13.87
C PHE A 393 4.87 -24.87 -15.06
N HIS A 394 5.67 -23.93 -15.56
CA HIS A 394 6.57 -24.16 -16.69
C HIS A 394 7.73 -25.13 -16.38
N ILE A 395 8.02 -25.36 -15.11
CA ILE A 395 9.07 -26.30 -14.67
C ILE A 395 8.53 -27.74 -14.66
N LEU A 396 7.22 -27.91 -14.52
CA LEU A 396 6.57 -29.22 -14.45
C LEU A 396 6.34 -29.77 -15.86
N SER A 397 6.81 -30.99 -16.12
CA SER A 397 6.54 -31.69 -17.38
C SER A 397 5.06 -32.04 -17.47
N GLU A 398 4.44 -31.72 -18.61
CA GLU A 398 3.03 -31.98 -18.91
C GLU A 398 2.63 -33.46 -18.75
N GLN A 399 3.58 -34.40 -18.81
CA GLN A 399 3.31 -35.84 -18.71
C GLN A 399 3.44 -36.42 -17.27
N SER A 400 3.74 -35.60 -16.27
CA SER A 400 4.07 -36.07 -14.92
C SER A 400 2.84 -36.25 -14.01
N SER A 401 2.93 -37.19 -13.05
CA SER A 401 2.04 -37.26 -11.87
C SER A 401 2.06 -35.96 -11.05
N ASP A 402 3.17 -35.24 -11.13
CA ASP A 402 3.46 -34.06 -10.34
C ASP A 402 2.61 -32.87 -10.78
N MET A 403 2.28 -32.77 -12.08
CA MET A 403 1.34 -31.77 -12.59
C MET A 403 -0.08 -31.98 -12.05
N LEU A 404 -0.58 -33.23 -11.99
CA LEU A 404 -1.90 -33.50 -11.40
C LEU A 404 -1.92 -33.07 -9.93
N SER A 405 -0.91 -33.48 -9.17
CA SER A 405 -0.79 -33.13 -7.75
C SER A 405 -0.74 -31.62 -7.54
N TYR A 406 -0.02 -30.90 -8.41
CA TYR A 406 0.05 -29.44 -8.37
C TYR A 406 -1.31 -28.80 -8.60
N LEU A 407 -2.03 -29.20 -9.67
CA LEU A 407 -3.36 -28.65 -9.99
C LEU A 407 -4.39 -28.95 -8.89
N THR A 408 -4.35 -30.14 -8.30
CA THR A 408 -5.22 -30.50 -7.16
C THR A 408 -4.94 -29.66 -5.92
N GLU A 409 -3.67 -29.42 -5.59
CA GLU A 409 -3.31 -28.54 -4.47
C GLU A 409 -3.71 -27.09 -4.75
N LEU A 410 -3.50 -26.60 -5.98
CA LEU A 410 -3.92 -25.26 -6.40
C LEU A 410 -5.44 -25.07 -6.28
N GLN A 411 -6.24 -26.03 -6.77
CA GLN A 411 -7.69 -26.01 -6.62
C GLN A 411 -8.10 -25.98 -5.13
N LYS A 412 -7.45 -26.80 -4.30
CA LYS A 412 -7.72 -26.86 -2.87
C LYS A 412 -7.45 -25.51 -2.18
N CYS A 413 -6.33 -24.86 -2.51
CA CYS A 413 -6.00 -23.54 -2.00
C CYS A 413 -7.07 -22.49 -2.37
N TYR A 414 -7.54 -22.47 -3.61
CA TYR A 414 -8.61 -21.56 -4.02
C TYR A 414 -9.95 -21.87 -3.35
N ASN A 415 -10.30 -23.15 -3.15
CA ASN A 415 -11.48 -23.52 -2.39
C ASN A 415 -11.41 -23.02 -0.94
N THR A 416 -10.24 -23.07 -0.30
CA THR A 416 -10.05 -22.49 1.05
C THR A 416 -10.24 -20.98 1.04
N ALA A 417 -9.73 -20.27 0.02
CA ALA A 417 -9.96 -18.84 -0.13
C ALA A 417 -11.46 -18.49 -0.34
N VAL A 418 -12.19 -19.32 -1.09
CA VAL A 418 -13.65 -19.17 -1.26
C VAL A 418 -14.37 -19.34 0.07
N GLN A 419 -14.03 -20.37 0.85
CA GLN A 419 -14.64 -20.63 2.16
C GLN A 419 -14.43 -19.46 3.13
N LEU A 420 -13.23 -18.89 3.16
CA LEU A 420 -12.92 -17.71 3.98
C LEU A 420 -13.83 -16.51 3.68
N LEU A 421 -14.27 -16.35 2.42
CA LEU A 421 -15.16 -15.25 2.02
C LEU A 421 -16.65 -15.54 2.23
N GLN A 422 -17.01 -16.78 2.58
CA GLN A 422 -18.39 -17.19 2.85
C GLN A 422 -18.74 -17.18 4.35
N GLU A 423 -17.73 -17.13 5.21
CA GLU A 423 -17.83 -16.88 6.65
C GLU A 423 -18.04 -15.38 6.95
#